data_AF-A0A1I4WUF2-F1
#
_entry.id   AF-A0A1I4WUF2-F1
#
_cell.length_a   1.000
_cell.length_b   1.000
_cell.length_c   1.000
_cell.angle_alpha   90.00
_cell.angle_beta   90.00
_cell.angle_gamma   90.00
#
_symmetry.space_group_name_H-M   'P 1'
#
loop_
_entity.id
_entity.type
_entity.pdbx_description
1 polymer ?
#
loop_
_entity_poly.entity_id
_entity_poly.type
_entity_poly.pdbx_seq_one_letter_code
_entity_poly.pdbx_strand_id
1 'polypeptide(L)'
;MLDSYVHSCADVVTPPDADFLRDWVYDNPVLADRRELLTRWLTDPTPREDIAASMGIPLGRLLRSFNETAPLADPVRFRYRGVPFSVVAMAGTCDDVQGDRFPRFGRPVTLRCYLDDETLLPQGMFEAADWNFMDAGRPGFLGYAYGVHHDSALYLAGVQSDLAVRYTYLFQGRGGETEVRIGDEVEVRGPDDRYRDHVPVLRRTFQRYWIQIMFGAVLAWARREPGLRELGLLRFDLEPEESANGHVVRRVYRDLPERLGSPTRCVRVEGRCHRYAMCPLPGVADYLGARWQPVDAG
;
A
#
# COMPACT_ATOMS: atom_id res chain seq x y z
N MET A 1 17.56 22.12 -20.29
CA MET A 1 17.30 21.14 -21.37
C MET A 1 16.37 20.10 -20.79
N LEU A 2 15.09 20.14 -21.17
CA LEU A 2 14.10 19.15 -20.78
C LEU A 2 14.43 17.88 -21.56
N ASP A 3 14.99 16.89 -20.87
CA ASP A 3 15.21 15.56 -21.40
C ASP A 3 13.84 14.94 -21.71
N SER A 4 13.39 15.07 -22.96
CA SER A 4 12.24 14.33 -23.48
C SER A 4 12.66 12.86 -23.63
N TYR A 5 12.71 12.16 -22.51
CA TYR A 5 12.87 10.72 -22.46
C TYR A 5 11.55 10.10 -22.93
N VAL A 6 11.40 9.90 -24.24
CA VAL A 6 10.38 9.00 -24.79
C VAL A 6 10.71 7.61 -24.27
N HIS A 7 10.17 7.24 -23.11
CA HIS A 7 10.28 5.90 -22.57
C HIS A 7 9.51 4.96 -23.50
N SER A 8 10.23 4.38 -24.46
CA SER A 8 9.71 3.27 -25.25
C SER A 8 9.27 2.17 -24.28
N CYS A 9 8.03 1.72 -24.43
CA CYS A 9 7.51 0.59 -23.68
C CYS A 9 7.97 -0.69 -24.37
N ALA A 10 8.46 -1.65 -23.60
CA ALA A 10 8.91 -2.94 -24.10
C ALA A 10 7.73 -3.78 -24.61
N ASP A 11 6.58 -3.66 -23.95
CA ASP A 11 5.32 -4.30 -24.32
C ASP A 11 4.10 -3.41 -24.00
N VAL A 12 2.97 -3.77 -24.62
CA VAL A 12 1.67 -3.13 -24.43
C VAL A 12 0.64 -4.21 -24.11
N VAL A 13 -0.05 -4.06 -22.98
CA VAL A 13 -1.19 -4.88 -22.58
C VAL A 13 -2.44 -4.03 -22.68
N THR A 14 -3.46 -4.54 -23.35
CA THR A 14 -4.80 -3.96 -23.35
C THR A 14 -5.69 -4.97 -22.64
N PRO A 15 -5.99 -4.78 -21.34
CA PRO A 15 -6.98 -5.59 -20.66
C PRO A 15 -8.30 -5.54 -21.44
N PRO A 16 -9.16 -6.56 -21.34
CA PRO A 16 -10.48 -6.49 -21.96
C PRO A 16 -11.17 -5.19 -21.55
N ASP A 17 -11.89 -4.56 -22.49
CA ASP A 17 -12.81 -3.45 -22.19
C ASP A 17 -13.96 -4.02 -21.35
N ALA A 18 -13.68 -4.16 -20.06
CA ALA A 18 -14.62 -4.57 -19.05
C ALA A 18 -15.09 -3.31 -18.33
N ASP A 19 -16.39 -3.24 -18.06
CA ASP A 19 -16.94 -2.19 -17.21
C ASP A 19 -16.45 -2.46 -15.78
N PHE A 20 -15.29 -1.89 -15.44
CA PHE A 20 -14.61 -2.11 -14.16
C PHE A 20 -15.53 -1.77 -12.98
N LEU A 21 -16.33 -0.71 -13.11
CA LEU A 21 -17.32 -0.34 -12.10
C LEU A 21 -18.39 -1.41 -11.98
N ARG A 22 -18.87 -1.95 -13.10
CA ARG A 22 -19.79 -3.09 -13.06
C ARG A 22 -19.20 -4.32 -12.41
N ASP A 23 -18.07 -4.79 -12.90
CA ASP A 23 -17.49 -6.07 -12.46
C ASP A 23 -17.07 -6.04 -10.99
N TRP A 24 -16.49 -4.92 -10.54
CA TRP A 24 -15.94 -4.84 -9.18
C TRP A 24 -16.86 -4.15 -8.18
N VAL A 25 -17.73 -3.23 -8.61
CA VAL A 25 -18.61 -2.47 -7.71
C VAL A 25 -20.05 -2.98 -7.76
N TYR A 26 -20.68 -2.98 -8.93
CA TYR A 26 -22.10 -3.33 -9.02
C TYR A 26 -22.36 -4.83 -8.86
N ASP A 27 -21.57 -5.69 -9.52
CA ASP A 27 -21.81 -7.14 -9.58
C ASP A 27 -21.08 -7.90 -8.46
N ASN A 28 -20.30 -7.22 -7.61
CA ASN A 28 -19.57 -7.83 -6.51
C ASN A 28 -20.44 -7.99 -5.24
N PRO A 29 -20.87 -9.23 -4.88
CA PRO A 29 -21.77 -9.45 -3.75
C PRO A 29 -21.10 -9.18 -2.40
N VAL A 30 -19.77 -9.14 -2.36
CA VAL A 30 -18.96 -8.90 -1.15
C VAL A 30 -18.96 -7.43 -0.73
N LEU A 31 -19.34 -6.52 -1.63
CA LEU A 31 -19.42 -5.11 -1.27
C LEU A 31 -20.68 -4.78 -0.46
N ALA A 32 -21.78 -5.50 -0.66
CA ALA A 32 -23.06 -5.28 0.01
C ALA A 32 -23.42 -3.77 0.10
N ASP A 33 -23.70 -3.26 1.30
CA ASP A 33 -24.09 -1.86 1.55
C ASP A 33 -22.98 -0.83 1.24
N ARG A 34 -21.75 -1.28 0.99
CA ARG A 34 -20.61 -0.40 0.66
C ARG A 34 -20.55 0.01 -0.79
N ARG A 35 -21.37 -0.63 -1.64
CA ARG A 35 -21.40 -0.39 -3.08
C ARG A 35 -21.60 1.08 -3.40
N GLU A 36 -22.60 1.72 -2.80
CA GLU A 36 -22.92 3.13 -3.04
C GLU A 36 -21.75 4.04 -2.68
N LEU A 37 -21.08 3.74 -1.57
CA LEU A 37 -19.96 4.50 -1.07
C LEU A 37 -18.69 4.33 -1.95
N LEU A 38 -18.41 3.11 -2.42
CA LEU A 38 -17.35 2.83 -3.39
C LEU A 38 -17.63 3.44 -4.77
N THR A 39 -18.87 3.37 -5.25
CA THR A 39 -19.29 4.03 -6.49
C THR A 39 -19.02 5.52 -6.38
N ARG A 40 -19.45 6.16 -5.28
CA ARG A 40 -19.22 7.59 -5.05
C ARG A 40 -17.72 7.88 -5.07
N TRP A 41 -16.91 7.15 -4.31
CA TRP A 41 -15.47 7.42 -4.25
C TRP A 41 -14.73 7.30 -5.59
N LEU A 42 -15.15 6.37 -6.45
CA LEU A 42 -14.56 6.21 -7.78
C LEU A 42 -15.05 7.25 -8.80
N THR A 43 -16.15 7.95 -8.51
CA THR A 43 -16.81 8.87 -9.45
C THR A 43 -16.87 10.32 -8.96
N ASP A 44 -16.62 10.57 -7.68
CA ASP A 44 -16.69 11.85 -6.98
C ASP A 44 -15.31 12.16 -6.37
N PRO A 45 -14.65 13.28 -6.75
CA PRO A 45 -13.35 13.67 -6.21
C PRO A 45 -13.43 14.30 -4.81
N THR A 46 -14.60 14.32 -4.16
CA THR A 46 -14.78 14.89 -2.81
C THR A 46 -13.87 14.18 -1.78
N PRO A 47 -13.06 14.92 -1.01
CA PRO A 47 -12.25 14.37 0.08
C PRO A 47 -13.09 13.61 1.12
N ARG A 48 -12.51 12.58 1.73
CA ARG A 48 -13.19 11.70 2.71
C ARG A 48 -13.60 12.45 3.97
N GLU A 49 -12.80 13.42 4.36
CA GLU A 49 -13.04 14.30 5.49
C GLU A 49 -14.33 15.08 5.26
N ASP A 50 -14.51 15.62 4.05
CA ASP A 50 -15.70 16.37 3.64
C ASP A 50 -16.93 15.45 3.53
N ILE A 51 -16.75 14.22 3.03
CA ILE A 51 -17.83 13.23 3.01
C ILE A 51 -18.29 12.89 4.43
N ALA A 52 -17.37 12.55 5.33
CA ALA A 52 -17.67 12.22 6.72
C ALA A 52 -18.39 13.40 7.42
N ALA A 53 -17.88 14.62 7.22
CA ALA A 53 -18.50 15.84 7.73
C ALA A 53 -19.92 16.05 7.20
N SER A 54 -20.14 15.86 5.88
CA SER A 54 -21.47 16.01 5.26
C SER A 54 -22.49 14.98 5.77
N MET A 55 -22.02 13.79 6.15
CA MET A 55 -22.83 12.72 6.74
C MET A 55 -23.02 12.87 8.25
N GLY A 56 -22.32 13.81 8.89
CA GLY A 56 -22.35 14.00 10.35
C GLY A 56 -21.80 12.81 11.13
N ILE A 57 -20.80 12.10 10.59
CA ILE A 57 -20.17 10.94 11.23
C ILE A 57 -18.66 11.14 11.41
N PRO A 58 -18.02 10.47 12.40
CA PRO A 58 -16.56 10.43 12.53
C PRO A 58 -15.88 9.88 11.27
N LEU A 59 -14.70 10.41 10.93
CA LEU A 59 -13.94 9.94 9.76
C LEU A 59 -13.61 8.44 9.87
N GLY A 60 -13.21 7.97 11.04
CA GLY A 60 -12.91 6.56 11.26
C GLY A 60 -14.12 5.66 11.08
N ARG A 61 -15.33 6.13 11.40
CA ARG A 61 -16.56 5.37 11.13
C ARG A 61 -16.77 5.19 9.63
N LEU A 62 -16.50 6.23 8.83
CA LEU A 62 -16.53 6.15 7.37
C LEU A 62 -15.47 5.17 6.87
N LEU A 63 -14.21 5.32 7.31
CA LEU A 63 -13.08 4.53 6.81
C LEU A 63 -13.11 3.07 7.24
N ARG A 64 -13.56 2.75 8.45
CA ARG A 64 -13.77 1.36 8.87
C ARG A 64 -14.81 0.65 8.02
N SER A 65 -15.85 1.38 7.60
CA SER A 65 -16.86 0.82 6.70
C SER A 65 -16.28 0.41 5.33
N PHE A 66 -15.15 1.00 4.91
CA PHE A 66 -14.38 0.57 3.74
C PHE A 66 -13.38 -0.53 4.08
N ASN A 67 -12.56 -0.28 5.11
CA ASN A 67 -11.31 -0.99 5.34
C ASN A 67 -11.50 -2.21 6.26
N GLU A 68 -12.45 -2.24 7.19
CA GLU A 68 -12.62 -3.39 8.10
C GLU A 68 -13.59 -4.44 7.57
N THR A 69 -14.48 -4.04 6.68
CA THR A 69 -15.61 -4.85 6.20
C THR A 69 -15.27 -5.67 4.96
N ALA A 70 -14.12 -5.43 4.32
CA ALA A 70 -13.68 -6.23 3.20
C ALA A 70 -13.16 -7.58 3.70
N PRO A 71 -13.54 -8.72 3.08
CA PRO A 71 -13.03 -10.02 3.47
C PRO A 71 -11.51 -10.06 3.45
N LEU A 72 -10.96 -10.53 4.56
CA LEU A 72 -9.54 -10.74 4.74
C LEU A 72 -9.22 -12.22 4.52
N ALA A 73 -8.16 -12.49 3.78
CA ALA A 73 -7.60 -13.82 3.64
C ALA A 73 -6.88 -14.27 4.93
N ASP A 74 -6.48 -15.54 4.96
CA ASP A 74 -5.59 -16.04 6.01
C ASP A 74 -4.22 -15.34 5.94
N PRO A 75 -3.58 -15.03 7.10
CA PRO A 75 -2.25 -14.45 7.13
C PRO A 75 -1.20 -15.34 6.47
N VAL A 76 -0.33 -14.73 5.67
CA VAL A 76 0.86 -15.37 5.13
C VAL A 76 2.08 -14.81 5.83
N ARG A 77 2.83 -15.68 6.52
CA ARG A 77 3.95 -15.27 7.37
C ARG A 77 5.26 -15.23 6.59
N PHE A 78 6.12 -14.27 6.94
CA PHE A 78 7.48 -14.16 6.45
C PHE A 78 8.38 -13.54 7.52
N ARG A 79 9.69 -13.57 7.29
CA ARG A 79 10.67 -12.86 8.11
C ARG A 79 11.45 -11.88 7.25
N TYR A 80 11.77 -10.74 7.83
CA TYR A 80 12.77 -9.82 7.28
C TYR A 80 13.82 -9.52 8.33
N ARG A 81 15.08 -9.89 8.05
CA ARG A 81 16.23 -9.81 8.97
C ARG A 81 15.97 -10.50 10.32
N GLY A 82 15.27 -11.64 10.28
CA GLY A 82 14.92 -12.41 11.47
C GLY A 82 13.68 -11.91 12.23
N VAL A 83 13.16 -10.72 11.92
CA VAL A 83 11.93 -10.19 12.54
C VAL A 83 10.71 -10.79 11.82
N PRO A 84 9.71 -11.31 12.56
CA PRO A 84 8.52 -11.93 11.96
C PRO A 84 7.48 -10.87 11.54
N PHE A 85 6.89 -11.09 10.37
CA PHE A 85 5.82 -10.28 9.80
C PHE A 85 4.76 -11.19 9.19
N SER A 86 3.56 -10.67 9.04
CA SER A 86 2.53 -11.29 8.20
C SER A 86 1.97 -10.32 7.19
N VAL A 87 1.52 -10.87 6.07
CA VAL A 87 0.71 -10.17 5.08
C VAL A 87 -0.69 -10.77 5.06
N VAL A 88 -1.69 -9.92 5.04
CA VAL A 88 -3.11 -10.29 4.90
C VAL A 88 -3.64 -9.62 3.65
N ALA A 89 -4.11 -10.43 2.70
CA ALA A 89 -4.78 -9.90 1.53
C ALA A 89 -6.21 -9.49 1.89
N MET A 90 -6.58 -8.29 1.50
CA MET A 90 -7.94 -7.78 1.53
C MET A 90 -8.54 -7.87 0.13
N ALA A 91 -9.71 -8.47 0.02
CA ALA A 91 -10.50 -8.46 -1.21
C ALA A 91 -11.07 -7.05 -1.43
N GLY A 92 -10.31 -6.22 -2.15
CA GLY A 92 -10.70 -4.87 -2.54
C GLY A 92 -9.55 -3.86 -2.53
N THR A 93 -9.89 -2.57 -2.70
CA THR A 93 -8.96 -1.44 -2.59
C THR A 93 -9.06 -0.80 -1.21
N CYS A 94 -7.97 -0.19 -0.74
CA CYS A 94 -8.08 0.83 0.29
C CYS A 94 -8.83 2.05 -0.24
N ASP A 95 -9.15 2.98 0.65
CA ASP A 95 -9.76 4.27 0.38
C ASP A 95 -8.80 5.25 -0.34
N ASP A 96 -7.51 4.92 -0.45
CA ASP A 96 -6.49 5.71 -1.18
C ASP A 96 -6.56 5.58 -2.72
N VAL A 97 -7.75 5.28 -3.25
CA VAL A 97 -8.03 5.31 -4.70
C VAL A 97 -8.30 6.75 -5.09
N GLN A 98 -7.25 7.57 -5.15
CA GLN A 98 -7.37 8.97 -5.60
C GLN A 98 -6.83 9.12 -7.03
N GLY A 99 -7.70 9.61 -7.92
CA GLY A 99 -7.36 10.06 -9.26
C GLY A 99 -6.87 8.97 -10.23
N ASP A 100 -6.04 9.38 -11.19
CA ASP A 100 -5.64 8.58 -12.35
C ASP A 100 -4.53 7.57 -12.06
N ARG A 101 -4.04 7.50 -10.81
CA ARG A 101 -2.94 6.62 -10.40
C ARG A 101 -3.41 5.19 -10.11
N PHE A 102 -4.69 5.00 -9.79
CA PHE A 102 -5.24 3.67 -9.62
C PHE A 102 -5.62 3.06 -10.97
N PRO A 103 -5.03 1.92 -11.35
CA PRO A 103 -5.40 1.21 -12.57
C PRO A 103 -6.82 0.63 -12.46
N ARG A 104 -7.78 1.16 -13.21
CA ARG A 104 -9.17 0.66 -13.24
C ARG A 104 -9.33 -0.57 -14.15
N PHE A 105 -8.56 -1.63 -13.88
CA PHE A 105 -8.63 -2.91 -14.60
C PHE A 105 -8.29 -4.09 -13.70
N GLY A 106 -8.59 -5.32 -14.13
CA GLY A 106 -8.23 -6.53 -13.39
C GLY A 106 -8.95 -6.65 -12.03
N ARG A 107 -8.40 -7.47 -11.12
CA ARG A 107 -8.95 -7.69 -9.77
C ARG A 107 -8.22 -6.83 -8.75
N PRO A 108 -8.88 -5.88 -8.07
CA PRO A 108 -8.24 -5.10 -7.02
C PRO A 108 -7.75 -5.94 -5.84
N VAL A 109 -6.56 -5.60 -5.35
CA VAL A 109 -5.93 -6.26 -4.20
C VAL A 109 -5.25 -5.22 -3.33
N THR A 110 -5.45 -5.34 -2.02
CA THR A 110 -4.69 -4.63 -1.01
C THR A 110 -4.03 -5.62 -0.07
N LEU A 111 -2.72 -5.48 0.12
CA LEU A 111 -1.89 -6.32 0.98
C LEU A 111 -1.55 -5.53 2.23
N ARG A 112 -2.12 -5.93 3.37
CA ARG A 112 -1.86 -5.32 4.68
C ARG A 112 -0.72 -6.05 5.36
N CYS A 113 0.25 -5.30 5.84
CA CYS A 113 1.45 -5.85 6.46
C CYS A 113 1.43 -5.56 7.96
N TYR A 114 1.72 -6.59 8.75
CA TYR A 114 1.67 -6.57 10.21
C TYR A 114 3.00 -7.04 10.78
N LEU A 115 3.41 -6.45 11.90
CA LEU A 115 4.47 -6.96 12.75
C LEU A 115 3.90 -8.09 13.61
N ASP A 116 4.38 -9.32 13.42
CA ASP A 116 3.87 -10.49 14.13
C ASP A 116 4.43 -10.63 15.55
N ASP A 117 5.38 -9.77 15.94
CA ASP A 117 5.92 -9.70 17.31
C ASP A 117 5.40 -8.44 18.01
N GLU A 118 4.28 -8.61 18.72
CA GLU A 118 3.60 -7.56 19.49
C GLU A 118 4.42 -7.05 20.68
N THR A 119 5.53 -7.71 21.04
CA THR A 119 6.37 -7.29 22.17
C THR A 119 7.39 -6.22 21.79
N LEU A 120 7.66 -6.03 20.49
CA LEU A 120 8.68 -5.10 20.02
C LEU A 120 8.25 -3.64 20.11
N LEU A 121 6.98 -3.36 19.84
CA LEU A 121 6.41 -2.02 19.82
C LEU A 121 5.03 -2.04 20.48
N PRO A 122 4.68 -1.02 21.28
CA PRO A 122 3.41 -1.00 21.98
C PRO A 122 2.25 -0.78 21.00
N GLN A 123 1.12 -1.45 21.25
CA GLN A 123 -0.04 -1.41 20.36
C GLN A 123 -0.53 0.01 20.04
N GLY A 124 -0.57 0.89 21.06
CA GLY A 124 -1.01 2.27 20.89
C GLY A 124 -0.13 3.10 19.92
N MET A 125 1.10 2.65 19.63
CA MET A 125 1.97 3.30 18.64
C MET A 125 1.50 3.00 17.22
N PHE A 126 1.04 1.77 16.96
CA PHE A 126 0.43 1.40 15.67
C PHE A 126 -0.91 2.10 15.49
N GLU A 127 -1.76 2.08 16.51
CA GLU A 127 -3.08 2.71 16.47
C GLU A 127 -2.98 4.20 16.22
N ALA A 128 -2.09 4.92 16.91
CA ALA A 128 -1.92 6.35 16.71
C ALA A 128 -1.45 6.69 15.28
N ALA A 129 -0.68 5.80 14.65
CA ALA A 129 -0.20 6.01 13.29
C ALA A 129 -1.24 5.64 12.21
N ASP A 130 -2.10 4.65 12.45
CA ASP A 130 -3.11 4.15 11.51
C ASP A 130 -4.32 5.08 11.38
N TRP A 131 -4.10 6.25 10.77
CA TRP A 131 -5.16 7.21 10.47
C TRP A 131 -6.13 6.74 9.38
N ASN A 132 -5.76 5.71 8.62
CA ASN A 132 -6.58 5.15 7.55
C ASN A 132 -7.49 4.01 8.06
N PHE A 133 -7.37 3.61 9.33
CA PHE A 133 -8.16 2.53 9.91
C PHE A 133 -8.02 1.21 9.13
N MET A 134 -6.79 0.93 8.70
CA MET A 134 -6.43 -0.23 7.87
C MET A 134 -6.04 -1.45 8.71
N ASP A 135 -5.92 -1.31 10.02
CA ASP A 135 -5.60 -2.41 10.94
C ASP A 135 -6.60 -3.57 10.89
N ALA A 136 -7.89 -3.31 10.59
CA ALA A 136 -9.00 -4.24 10.76
C ALA A 136 -9.05 -4.88 12.15
N GLY A 137 -8.78 -4.07 13.17
CA GLY A 137 -8.75 -4.50 14.57
C GLY A 137 -7.65 -5.51 14.90
N ARG A 138 -6.67 -5.72 14.00
CA ARG A 138 -5.52 -6.59 14.25
C ARG A 138 -4.33 -5.77 14.77
N PRO A 139 -3.62 -6.25 15.81
CA PRO A 139 -2.46 -5.55 16.34
C PRO A 139 -1.29 -5.55 15.36
N GLY A 140 -0.37 -4.60 15.56
CA GLY A 140 0.89 -4.56 14.82
C GLY A 140 0.80 -4.08 13.37
N PHE A 141 -0.29 -3.41 12.96
CA PHE A 141 -0.41 -2.90 11.59
C PHE A 141 0.68 -1.87 11.25
N LEU A 142 1.38 -2.09 10.13
CA LEU A 142 2.53 -1.28 9.73
C LEU A 142 2.24 -0.38 8.52
N GLY A 143 1.39 -0.86 7.62
CA GLY A 143 1.21 -0.28 6.29
C GLY A 143 0.64 -1.28 5.30
N TYR A 144 0.56 -0.85 4.04
CA TYR A 144 -0.13 -1.59 3.00
C TYR A 144 0.48 -1.33 1.62
N ALA A 145 0.29 -2.28 0.71
CA ALA A 145 0.51 -2.11 -0.72
C ALA A 145 -0.80 -2.39 -1.46
N TYR A 146 -1.16 -1.57 -2.44
CA TYR A 146 -2.43 -1.71 -3.14
C TYR A 146 -2.27 -1.51 -4.64
N GLY A 147 -3.17 -2.15 -5.39
CA GLY A 147 -3.14 -2.16 -6.84
C GLY A 147 -4.12 -3.17 -7.42
N VAL A 148 -3.78 -3.73 -8.58
CA VAL A 148 -4.62 -4.71 -9.28
C VAL A 148 -3.83 -5.93 -9.71
N HIS A 149 -4.43 -7.10 -9.50
CA HIS A 149 -3.98 -8.37 -10.03
C HIS A 149 -4.60 -8.61 -11.40
N HIS A 150 -3.77 -8.80 -12.42
CA HIS A 150 -4.21 -9.12 -13.77
C HIS A 150 -3.22 -10.07 -14.43
N ASP A 151 -3.75 -11.18 -14.96
CA ASP A 151 -3.00 -12.32 -15.49
C ASP A 151 -1.91 -12.81 -14.53
N SER A 152 -0.64 -12.60 -14.87
CA SER A 152 0.52 -13.05 -14.10
C SER A 152 1.21 -11.94 -13.33
N ALA A 153 0.58 -10.77 -13.19
CA ALA A 153 1.20 -9.59 -12.59
C ALA A 153 0.32 -8.92 -11.54
N LEU A 154 0.99 -8.39 -10.50
CA LEU A 154 0.42 -7.44 -9.55
C LEU A 154 0.91 -6.04 -9.93
N TYR A 155 0.02 -5.19 -10.42
CA TYR A 155 0.30 -3.81 -10.79
C TYR A 155 -0.01 -2.91 -9.59
N LEU A 156 1.04 -2.50 -8.86
CA LEU A 156 0.90 -1.64 -7.69
C LEU A 156 0.67 -0.18 -8.09
N ALA A 157 -0.38 0.40 -7.53
CA ALA A 157 -0.66 1.83 -7.56
C ALA A 157 0.09 2.54 -6.43
N GLY A 158 0.14 1.94 -5.24
CA GLY A 158 0.75 2.54 -4.06
C GLY A 158 1.34 1.55 -3.07
N VAL A 159 2.34 2.04 -2.33
CA VAL A 159 2.97 1.35 -1.21
C VAL A 159 3.19 2.37 -0.10
N GLN A 160 2.56 2.16 1.05
CA GLN A 160 2.55 3.12 2.15
C GLN A 160 2.83 2.43 3.48
N SER A 161 3.47 3.17 4.37
CA SER A 161 3.52 2.83 5.78
C SER A 161 3.20 4.05 6.61
N ASP A 162 2.02 4.03 7.21
CA ASP A 162 1.57 5.08 8.10
C ASP A 162 2.50 5.25 9.30
N LEU A 163 2.98 4.14 9.86
CA LEU A 163 3.93 4.13 10.96
C LEU A 163 5.29 4.74 10.57
N ALA A 164 5.80 4.43 9.36
CA ALA A 164 7.08 4.97 8.90
C ALA A 164 6.99 6.44 8.47
N VAL A 165 5.85 6.88 7.93
CA VAL A 165 5.59 8.27 7.52
C VAL A 165 5.46 9.17 8.76
N ARG A 166 4.68 8.74 9.75
CA ARG A 166 4.45 9.52 10.98
C ARG A 166 5.60 9.46 11.97
N TYR A 167 6.58 8.59 11.75
CA TYR A 167 7.75 8.40 12.59
C TYR A 167 8.43 9.71 13.02
N THR A 168 8.72 10.59 12.06
CA THR A 168 9.50 11.82 12.31
C THR A 168 8.70 12.76 13.19
N TYR A 169 7.43 12.97 12.85
CA TYR A 169 6.51 13.92 13.46
C TYR A 169 6.05 13.47 14.84
N LEU A 170 5.50 12.26 14.93
CA LEU A 170 4.82 11.78 16.13
C LEU A 170 5.79 11.24 17.17
N PHE A 171 6.80 10.45 16.76
CA PHE A 171 7.62 9.70 17.71
C PHE A 171 9.02 10.26 17.89
N GLN A 172 9.62 10.87 16.85
CA GLN A 172 10.96 11.46 16.96
C GLN A 172 10.95 12.91 17.46
N GLY A 173 9.77 13.54 17.53
CA GLY A 173 9.64 14.95 17.91
C GLY A 173 10.27 15.92 16.93
N ARG A 174 10.32 15.55 15.65
CA ARG A 174 10.88 16.35 14.57
C ARG A 174 9.77 16.62 13.55
N GLY A 175 9.41 17.87 13.29
CA GLY A 175 8.43 18.21 12.25
C GLY A 175 7.11 18.80 12.74
N GLY A 176 6.97 19.10 14.03
CA GLY A 176 5.78 19.77 14.56
C GLY A 176 4.63 18.79 14.78
N GLU A 177 3.47 19.06 14.20
CA GLU A 177 2.25 18.30 14.39
C GLU A 177 1.98 17.32 13.23
N THR A 178 1.18 16.28 13.48
CA THR A 178 0.70 15.35 12.48
C THR A 178 -0.66 14.77 12.87
N GLU A 179 -1.36 14.22 11.89
CA GLU A 179 -2.64 13.55 12.09
C GLU A 179 -2.45 12.19 12.76
N VAL A 180 -3.20 11.96 13.84
CA VAL A 180 -3.19 10.71 14.60
C VAL A 180 -4.61 10.23 14.84
N ARG A 181 -4.77 8.92 14.87
CA ARG A 181 -6.06 8.31 15.22
C ARG A 181 -6.28 8.33 16.73
N ILE A 182 -7.48 8.74 17.14
CA ILE A 182 -7.97 8.72 18.52
C ILE A 182 -9.39 8.15 18.51
N GLY A 183 -9.53 6.90 18.93
CA GLY A 183 -10.80 6.19 18.80
C GLY A 183 -11.19 6.04 17.32
N ASP A 184 -12.29 6.69 16.93
CA ASP A 184 -12.79 6.77 15.54
C ASP A 184 -12.57 8.15 14.90
N GLU A 185 -11.82 9.03 15.55
CA GLU A 185 -11.48 10.36 15.03
C GLU A 185 -10.02 10.41 14.56
N VAL A 186 -9.74 11.39 13.72
CA VAL A 186 -8.38 11.82 13.38
C VAL A 186 -8.18 13.22 13.91
N GLU A 187 -7.17 13.40 14.74
CA GLU A 187 -6.83 14.69 15.34
C GLU A 187 -5.39 15.07 15.00
N VAL A 188 -5.14 16.37 14.82
CA VAL A 188 -3.79 16.90 14.69
C VAL A 188 -3.16 16.98 16.07
N ARG A 189 -2.04 16.28 16.28
CA ARG A 189 -1.30 16.24 17.54
C ARG A 189 0.18 16.51 17.32
N GLY A 190 0.81 17.11 18.33
CA GLY A 190 2.26 17.24 18.41
C GLY A 190 2.94 15.91 18.79
N PRO A 191 4.27 15.96 18.99
CA PRO A 191 5.05 14.80 19.39
C PRO A 191 4.54 14.14 20.66
N ASP A 192 4.71 12.81 20.74
CA ASP A 192 4.23 11.99 21.83
C ASP A 192 5.39 11.25 22.50
N ASP A 193 5.82 11.79 23.64
CA ASP A 193 7.00 11.29 24.36
C ASP A 193 6.80 9.90 24.98
N ARG A 194 5.56 9.40 25.09
CA ARG A 194 5.29 8.07 25.67
C ARG A 194 5.94 6.93 24.87
N TYR A 195 6.27 7.16 23.59
CA TYR A 195 6.87 6.17 22.71
C TYR A 195 8.36 6.39 22.45
N ARG A 196 8.98 7.39 23.09
CA ARG A 196 10.37 7.79 22.83
C ARG A 196 11.36 6.61 22.96
N ASP A 197 11.16 5.75 23.95
CA ASP A 197 12.05 4.60 24.20
C ASP A 197 11.90 3.48 23.14
N HIS A 198 10.79 3.48 22.38
CA HIS A 198 10.54 2.53 21.30
C HIS A 198 11.05 3.02 19.94
N VAL A 199 11.38 4.31 19.79
CA VAL A 199 11.92 4.91 18.56
C VAL A 199 13.16 4.16 18.04
N PRO A 200 14.17 3.81 18.88
CA PRO A 200 15.32 3.05 18.41
C PRO A 200 14.98 1.62 17.98
N VAL A 201 13.94 1.01 18.54
CA VAL A 201 13.44 -0.31 18.14
C VAL A 201 12.76 -0.18 16.78
N LEU A 202 11.75 0.70 16.65
CA LEU A 202 11.04 0.96 15.39
C LEU A 202 12.01 1.25 14.25
N ARG A 203 13.02 2.09 14.50
CA ARG A 203 14.01 2.47 13.50
C ARG A 203 14.84 1.29 13.00
N ARG A 204 15.20 0.35 13.89
CA ARG A 204 16.01 -0.83 13.56
C ARG A 204 15.19 -1.96 12.96
N THR A 205 13.96 -2.16 13.43
CA THR A 205 13.08 -3.26 13.03
C THR A 205 12.40 -2.97 11.70
N PHE A 206 11.94 -1.73 11.49
CA PHE A 206 11.02 -1.44 10.40
C PHE A 206 11.34 -0.16 9.62
N GLN A 207 11.43 1.02 10.25
CA GLN A 207 11.44 2.32 9.53
C GLN A 207 12.55 2.44 8.47
N ARG A 208 13.74 1.88 8.69
CA ARG A 208 14.82 1.93 7.69
C ARG A 208 14.52 1.08 6.46
N TYR A 209 13.72 0.04 6.61
CA TYR A 209 13.54 -1.06 5.66
C TYR A 209 12.08 -1.29 5.25
N TRP A 210 11.18 -0.36 5.58
CA TRP A 210 9.74 -0.58 5.43
C TRP A 210 9.35 -0.91 3.98
N ILE A 211 9.98 -0.26 2.98
CA ILE A 211 9.75 -0.54 1.54
C ILE A 211 10.11 -1.99 1.22
N GLN A 212 11.29 -2.44 1.67
CA GLN A 212 11.73 -3.83 1.48
C GLN A 212 10.82 -4.83 2.19
N ILE A 213 10.28 -4.46 3.36
CA ILE A 213 9.32 -5.28 4.10
C ILE A 213 8.00 -5.39 3.33
N MET A 214 7.51 -4.29 2.73
CA MET A 214 6.33 -4.32 1.86
C MET A 214 6.55 -5.17 0.60
N PHE A 215 7.72 -5.10 -0.03
CA PHE A 215 8.06 -6.02 -1.12
C PHE A 215 8.14 -7.48 -0.64
N GLY A 216 8.64 -7.71 0.58
CA GLY A 216 8.61 -9.02 1.23
C GLY A 216 7.20 -9.55 1.47
N ALA A 217 6.26 -8.67 1.80
CA ALA A 217 4.84 -8.98 1.91
C ALA A 217 4.24 -9.39 0.55
N VAL A 218 4.58 -8.68 -0.53
CA VAL A 218 4.18 -9.08 -1.90
C VAL A 218 4.69 -10.49 -2.22
N LEU A 219 5.97 -10.78 -1.98
CA LEU A 219 6.56 -12.10 -2.22
C LEU A 219 5.91 -13.19 -1.39
N ALA A 220 5.62 -12.92 -0.11
CA ALA A 220 4.95 -13.86 0.78
C ALA A 220 3.55 -14.21 0.25
N TRP A 221 2.74 -13.19 -0.07
CA TRP A 221 1.42 -13.38 -0.64
C TRP A 221 1.47 -14.12 -1.99
N ALA A 222 2.42 -13.78 -2.86
CA ALA A 222 2.59 -14.42 -4.16
C ALA A 222 2.77 -15.95 -4.09
N ARG A 223 3.28 -16.49 -2.97
CA ARG A 223 3.38 -17.95 -2.76
C ARG A 223 2.00 -18.63 -2.71
N ARG A 224 0.93 -17.88 -2.43
CA ARG A 224 -0.45 -18.36 -2.34
C ARG A 224 -1.28 -18.07 -3.58
N GLU A 225 -0.72 -17.38 -4.57
CA GLU A 225 -1.41 -17.01 -5.82
C GLU A 225 -0.77 -17.75 -7.00
N PRO A 226 -1.30 -18.93 -7.37
CA PRO A 226 -0.80 -19.68 -8.51
C PRO A 226 -0.87 -18.84 -9.79
N GLY A 227 0.27 -18.61 -10.42
CA GLY A 227 0.35 -17.88 -11.68
C GLY A 227 0.89 -16.45 -11.56
N LEU A 228 1.01 -15.88 -10.35
CA LEU A 228 1.68 -14.60 -10.17
C LEU A 228 3.20 -14.74 -10.40
N ARG A 229 3.74 -13.98 -11.34
CA ARG A 229 5.14 -14.02 -11.80
C ARG A 229 5.84 -12.67 -11.72
N GLU A 230 5.10 -11.56 -11.80
CA GLU A 230 5.68 -10.23 -11.92
C GLU A 230 5.03 -9.22 -10.94
N LEU A 231 5.84 -8.24 -10.55
CA LEU A 231 5.43 -7.04 -9.82
C LEU A 231 5.58 -5.82 -10.72
N GLY A 232 4.48 -5.17 -11.06
CA GLY A 232 4.47 -3.90 -11.78
C GLY A 232 4.51 -2.73 -10.78
N LEU A 233 5.52 -1.86 -10.88
CA LEU A 233 5.59 -0.61 -10.11
C LEU A 233 5.26 0.58 -11.00
N LEU A 234 4.28 1.39 -10.60
CA LEU A 234 3.81 2.54 -11.38
C LEU A 234 4.96 3.50 -11.76
N ARG A 235 4.93 3.96 -13.00
CA ARG A 235 5.86 4.95 -13.56
C ARG A 235 5.09 6.21 -13.96
N PHE A 236 5.46 7.32 -13.33
CA PHE A 236 4.94 8.66 -13.56
C PHE A 236 6.07 9.67 -13.40
N ASP A 237 6.00 10.83 -14.04
CA ASP A 237 7.03 11.85 -13.88
C ASP A 237 7.08 12.32 -12.42
N LEU A 238 8.28 12.34 -11.85
CA LEU A 238 8.48 12.74 -10.45
C LEU A 238 8.62 14.26 -10.40
N GLU A 239 8.03 14.87 -9.37
CA GLU A 239 8.31 16.28 -9.07
C GLU A 239 9.79 16.47 -8.71
N PRO A 240 10.35 17.69 -8.82
CA PRO A 240 11.75 17.96 -8.52
C PRO A 240 12.18 17.50 -7.11
N GLU A 241 11.36 17.72 -6.08
CA GLU A 241 11.66 17.27 -4.72
C GLU A 241 11.61 15.74 -4.61
N GLU A 242 10.69 15.11 -5.32
CA GLU A 242 10.52 13.65 -5.32
C GLU A 242 11.69 12.93 -5.99
N SER A 243 12.41 13.61 -6.87
CA SER A 243 13.56 13.09 -7.61
C SER A 243 14.85 13.02 -6.77
N ALA A 244 14.88 13.68 -5.61
CA ALA A 244 16.04 13.72 -4.73
C ALA A 244 16.44 12.32 -4.22
N ASN A 245 17.75 12.07 -4.13
CA ASN A 245 18.26 10.81 -3.62
C ASN A 245 17.80 10.57 -2.18
N GLY A 246 17.15 9.42 -1.95
CA GLY A 246 16.59 9.05 -0.65
C GLY A 246 15.16 9.55 -0.40
N HIS A 247 14.57 10.34 -1.30
CA HIS A 247 13.15 10.69 -1.21
C HIS A 247 12.28 9.44 -1.29
N VAL A 248 11.21 9.41 -0.51
CA VAL A 248 10.38 8.21 -0.33
C VAL A 248 9.78 7.71 -1.64
N VAL A 249 9.25 8.63 -2.45
CA VAL A 249 8.66 8.33 -3.77
C VAL A 249 9.69 7.70 -4.71
N ARG A 250 10.89 8.29 -4.81
CA ARG A 250 11.99 7.69 -5.58
C ARG A 250 12.33 6.29 -5.08
N ARG A 251 12.48 6.11 -3.76
CA ARG A 251 12.83 4.80 -3.18
C ARG A 251 11.81 3.71 -3.47
N VAL A 252 10.52 4.05 -3.51
CA VAL A 252 9.43 3.11 -3.83
C VAL A 252 9.38 2.83 -5.34
N TYR A 253 9.35 3.88 -6.17
CA TYR A 253 8.99 3.76 -7.59
C TYR A 253 10.17 3.76 -8.57
N ARG A 254 11.42 3.97 -8.10
CA ARG A 254 12.62 4.03 -8.94
C ARG A 254 13.70 3.05 -8.54
N ASP A 255 14.07 2.99 -7.25
CA ASP A 255 15.26 2.26 -6.81
C ASP A 255 15.24 0.76 -7.19
N LEU A 256 14.14 0.05 -6.92
CA LEU A 256 14.05 -1.38 -7.24
C LEU A 256 14.08 -1.62 -8.77
N PRO A 257 13.21 -0.98 -9.58
CA PRO A 257 13.25 -1.12 -11.02
C PRO A 257 14.60 -0.78 -11.66
N GLU A 258 15.26 0.29 -11.21
CA GLU A 258 16.57 0.71 -11.73
C GLU A 258 17.63 -0.35 -11.44
N ARG A 259 17.65 -0.91 -10.22
CA ARG A 259 18.58 -1.97 -9.84
C ARG A 259 18.38 -3.27 -10.62
N LEU A 260 17.14 -3.59 -10.96
CA LEU A 260 16.80 -4.80 -11.71
C LEU A 260 16.89 -4.62 -13.23
N GLY A 261 17.09 -3.38 -13.73
CA GLY A 261 17.01 -3.10 -15.16
C GLY A 261 15.62 -3.40 -15.73
N SER A 262 14.57 -3.20 -14.92
CA SER A 262 13.22 -3.66 -15.24
C SER A 262 12.66 -3.00 -16.50
N PRO A 263 12.13 -3.78 -17.46
CA PRO A 263 11.47 -3.23 -18.63
C PRO A 263 10.20 -2.47 -18.24
N THR A 264 9.81 -1.51 -19.08
CA THR A 264 8.57 -0.77 -18.89
C THR A 264 7.46 -1.38 -19.74
N ARG A 265 6.33 -1.72 -19.11
CA ARG A 265 5.08 -2.15 -19.73
C ARG A 265 4.09 -1.01 -19.77
N CYS A 266 3.43 -0.82 -20.90
CA CYS A 266 2.25 0.04 -21.01
C CYS A 266 0.99 -0.79 -20.82
N VAL A 267 0.16 -0.46 -19.85
CA VAL A 267 -1.20 -1.00 -19.76
C VAL A 267 -2.18 0.06 -20.26
N ARG A 268 -2.91 -0.27 -21.33
CA ARG A 268 -3.88 0.63 -21.96
C ARG A 268 -5.27 0.41 -21.39
N VAL A 269 -5.81 1.43 -20.75
CA VAL A 269 -7.16 1.43 -20.16
C VAL A 269 -7.87 2.69 -20.66
N GLU A 270 -9.06 2.54 -21.24
CA GLU A 270 -9.87 3.67 -21.73
C GLU A 270 -9.05 4.63 -22.65
N GLY A 271 -8.17 4.06 -23.48
CA GLY A 271 -7.30 4.83 -24.39
C GLY A 271 -6.09 5.51 -23.72
N ARG A 272 -5.90 5.39 -22.41
CA ARG A 272 -4.75 5.94 -21.67
C ARG A 272 -3.70 4.88 -21.39
N CYS A 273 -2.42 5.25 -21.47
CA CYS A 273 -1.30 4.36 -21.19
C CYS A 273 -0.79 4.56 -19.74
N HIS A 274 -1.02 3.57 -18.88
CA HIS A 274 -0.44 3.50 -17.55
C HIS A 274 0.86 2.72 -17.63
N ARG A 275 1.99 3.36 -17.32
CA ARG A 275 3.31 2.74 -17.42
C ARG A 275 3.70 2.07 -16.10
N TYR A 276 4.25 0.86 -16.19
CA TYR A 276 4.74 0.10 -15.06
C TYR A 276 6.14 -0.43 -15.35
N ALA A 277 7.04 -0.34 -14.37
CA ALA A 277 8.26 -1.14 -14.41
C ALA A 277 7.94 -2.57 -13.94
N MET A 278 8.17 -3.54 -14.82
CA MET A 278 7.87 -4.94 -14.54
C MET A 278 9.08 -5.61 -13.92
N CYS A 279 8.95 -6.01 -12.67
CA CYS A 279 9.97 -6.69 -11.90
C CYS A 279 9.58 -8.17 -11.75
N PRO A 280 10.33 -9.12 -12.32
CA PRO A 280 10.09 -10.54 -12.08
C PRO A 280 10.18 -10.84 -10.58
N LEU A 281 9.22 -11.59 -10.02
CA LEU A 281 9.23 -11.92 -8.59
C LEU A 281 10.54 -12.62 -8.13
N PRO A 282 11.16 -13.52 -8.91
CA PRO A 282 12.49 -14.03 -8.56
C PRO A 282 13.54 -12.93 -8.39
N GLY A 283 13.56 -11.93 -9.28
CA GLY A 283 14.47 -10.79 -9.17
C GLY A 283 14.19 -9.91 -7.95
N VAL A 284 12.91 -9.76 -7.57
CA VAL A 284 12.54 -9.08 -6.31
C VAL A 284 13.03 -9.88 -5.10
N ALA A 285 12.91 -11.21 -5.12
CA ALA A 285 13.43 -12.09 -4.07
C ALA A 285 14.97 -11.99 -3.97
N ASP A 286 15.69 -12.01 -5.08
CA ASP A 286 17.15 -11.84 -5.12
C ASP A 286 17.60 -10.48 -4.57
N TYR A 287 16.87 -9.41 -4.92
CA TYR A 287 17.10 -8.08 -4.38
C TYR A 287 16.99 -8.04 -2.84
N LEU A 288 15.99 -8.73 -2.27
CA LEU A 288 15.86 -8.85 -0.81
C LEU A 288 16.93 -9.80 -0.23
N GLY A 289 17.32 -10.82 -0.98
CA GLY A 289 18.34 -11.81 -0.63
C GLY A 289 18.04 -12.53 0.69
N ALA A 290 19.09 -12.97 1.38
CA ALA A 290 18.99 -13.70 2.65
C ALA A 290 18.29 -12.94 3.80
N ARG A 291 18.01 -11.64 3.62
CA ARG A 291 17.24 -10.85 4.59
C ARG A 291 15.78 -11.29 4.60
N TRP A 292 15.21 -11.67 3.47
CA TRP A 292 13.84 -12.14 3.40
C TRP A 292 13.80 -13.66 3.42
N GLN A 293 12.93 -14.21 4.25
CA GLN A 293 12.71 -15.65 4.36
C GLN A 293 11.22 -15.90 4.47
N PRO A 294 10.66 -16.80 3.66
CA PRO A 294 9.28 -17.17 3.86
C PRO A 294 9.16 -18.07 5.10
N VAL A 295 8.01 -18.02 5.78
CA VAL A 295 7.67 -19.00 6.81
C VAL A 295 6.74 -19.99 6.16
N ASP A 296 7.16 -21.25 6.06
CA ASP A 296 6.30 -22.30 5.52
C ASP A 296 5.09 -22.51 6.44
N ALA A 297 3.93 -22.75 5.84
CA ALA A 297 2.76 -23.18 6.57
C ALA A 297 3.05 -24.60 7.06
N GLY A 298 3.31 -24.74 8.36
CA GLY A 298 3.30 -26.03 9.04
C GLY A 298 1.91 -26.64 9.05
#